data_AF-A0A0L0UJP2-F1
#
_entry.id   AF-A0A0L0UJP2-F1
#
_cell.length_a   1.000
_cell.length_b   1.000
_cell.length_c   1.000
_cell.angle_alpha   90.00
_cell.angle_beta   90.00
_cell.angle_gamma   90.00
#
_symmetry.space_group_name_H-M   'P 1'
#
loop_
_entity.id
_entity.type
_entity.pdbx_description
1 polymer ?
#
loop_
_entity_poly.entity_id
_entity_poly.type
_entity_poly.pdbx_seq_one_letter_code
_entity_poly.pdbx_strand_id
1 'polypeptide(L)'
;LVEALEKLGTRARPITNGVFYADYLDREKYGFVGKINKINKEPIEAAIRAGALPILTSLAETKDGQILNVNADVATSELAKVLEPVKIVFLNEKGGLFHGVTQQKLDVINLDEEYDSLMKQELGQVWNQTQDPRDTNHTLL
;
A
#
# COMPACT_ATOMS: atom_id res chain seq x y z
N LEU A 1 5.11 3.98 15.87
CA LEU A 1 6.21 3.77 14.90
C LEU A 1 7.27 4.87 14.98
N VAL A 2 6.92 6.15 14.81
CA VAL A 2 7.86 7.29 14.89
C VAL A 2 8.73 7.23 16.15
N GLU A 3 8.13 7.17 17.34
CA GLU A 3 8.89 7.10 18.61
C GLU A 3 9.86 5.91 18.68
N ALA A 4 9.49 4.77 18.09
CA ALA A 4 10.35 3.58 18.07
C ALA A 4 11.57 3.79 17.15
N LEU A 5 11.38 4.44 16.01
CA LEU A 5 12.47 4.82 15.09
C LEU A 5 13.40 5.85 15.73
N GLU A 6 12.85 6.84 16.41
CA GLU A 6 13.62 7.88 17.10
C GLU A 6 14.47 7.32 18.24
N LYS A 7 13.94 6.35 19.00
CA LYS A 7 14.72 5.62 20.02
C LYS A 7 15.92 4.87 19.44
N LEU A 8 15.91 4.55 18.15
CA LEU A 8 17.02 3.92 17.42
C LEU A 8 17.90 4.92 16.66
N GLY A 9 17.70 6.23 16.87
CA GLY A 9 18.50 7.29 16.24
C GLY A 9 18.03 7.68 14.83
N THR A 10 16.90 7.16 14.35
CA THR A 10 16.32 7.57 13.06
C THR A 10 15.43 8.79 13.26
N ARG A 11 15.73 9.89 12.58
CA ARG A 11 14.82 11.04 12.52
C ARG A 11 13.61 10.64 11.68
N ALA A 12 12.43 10.58 12.29
CA ALA A 12 11.19 10.25 11.61
C ALA A 12 10.20 11.42 11.71
N ARG A 13 9.39 11.63 10.66
CA ARG A 13 8.37 12.68 10.64
C ARG A 13 7.00 12.04 10.44
N PRO A 14 6.08 12.11 11.42
CA PRO A 14 4.70 11.67 11.19
C PRO A 14 4.03 12.62 10.20
N ILE A 15 3.35 12.05 9.20
CA ILE A 15 2.53 12.75 8.22
C ILE A 15 1.17 12.06 8.20
N THR A 16 0.24 12.56 9.03
CA THR A 16 -1.08 11.94 9.23
C THR A 16 -2.16 12.49 8.30
N ASN A 17 -1.86 13.57 7.58
CA ASN A 17 -2.79 14.30 6.71
C ASN A 17 -2.03 15.10 5.65
N GLY A 18 -2.75 15.71 4.70
CA GLY A 18 -2.20 16.62 3.70
C GLY A 18 -1.44 15.97 2.54
N VAL A 19 -1.38 14.64 2.48
CA VAL A 19 -0.77 13.87 1.37
C VAL A 19 -1.84 13.36 0.41
N PHE A 20 -2.82 12.62 0.91
CA PHE A 20 -3.85 12.00 0.08
C PHE A 20 -5.12 12.83 0.12
N TYR A 21 -5.66 13.16 -1.06
CA TYR A 21 -6.98 13.72 -1.22
C TYR A 21 -7.87 12.72 -1.95
N ALA A 22 -9.13 12.63 -1.52
CA ALA A 22 -10.07 11.65 -2.02
C ALA A 22 -11.50 12.17 -2.04
N ASP A 23 -12.31 11.58 -2.91
CA ASP A 23 -13.77 11.62 -2.79
C ASP A 23 -14.24 10.31 -2.15
N TYR A 24 -15.51 10.23 -1.77
CA TYR A 24 -16.11 8.96 -1.33
C TYR A 24 -16.04 7.93 -2.47
N LEU A 25 -15.57 6.72 -2.16
CA LEU A 25 -15.56 5.61 -3.11
C LEU A 25 -17.00 5.20 -3.47
N ASP A 26 -17.80 4.92 -2.44
CA ASP A 26 -19.24 4.75 -2.47
C ASP A 26 -19.74 4.94 -1.03
N ARG A 27 -20.40 6.07 -0.78
CA ARG A 27 -20.76 6.47 0.60
C ARG A 27 -21.85 5.57 1.18
N GLU A 28 -22.79 5.10 0.37
CA GLU A 28 -23.89 4.26 0.84
C GLU A 28 -23.38 2.85 1.17
N LYS A 29 -22.49 2.33 0.34
CA LYS A 29 -21.96 0.97 0.49
C LYS A 29 -20.84 0.86 1.53
N TYR A 30 -19.92 1.82 1.56
CA TYR A 30 -18.68 1.71 2.34
C TYR A 30 -18.52 2.80 3.42
N GLY A 31 -19.44 3.76 3.52
CA GLY A 31 -19.33 4.84 4.50
C GLY A 31 -18.13 5.73 4.25
N PHE A 32 -17.24 5.88 5.24
CA PHE A 32 -16.07 6.77 5.19
C PHE A 32 -14.85 6.11 4.51
N VAL A 33 -15.04 5.57 3.31
CA VAL A 33 -13.98 4.99 2.48
C VAL A 33 -13.76 5.86 1.24
N GLY A 34 -12.50 6.20 0.98
CA GLY A 34 -12.11 7.16 -0.04
C GLY A 34 -11.54 6.50 -1.31
N LYS A 35 -11.76 7.17 -2.43
CA LYS A 35 -11.04 6.96 -3.69
C LYS A 35 -10.09 8.13 -3.91
N ILE A 36 -8.79 7.86 -3.83
CA ILE A 36 -7.76 8.90 -4.03
C ILE A 36 -7.92 9.53 -5.41
N ASN A 37 -7.95 10.86 -5.44
CA ASN A 37 -8.07 11.65 -6.67
C ASN A 37 -6.90 12.64 -6.85
N LYS A 38 -6.10 12.87 -5.81
CA LYS A 38 -4.94 13.75 -5.84
C LYS A 38 -3.94 13.38 -4.74
N ILE A 39 -2.66 13.51 -5.07
CA ILE A 39 -1.54 13.39 -4.12
C ILE A 39 -0.79 14.71 -4.06
N ASN A 40 -0.49 15.14 -2.83
CA ASN A 40 0.42 16.23 -2.54
C ASN A 40 1.74 15.68 -2.02
N LYS A 41 2.80 15.82 -2.82
CA LYS A 41 4.14 15.33 -2.48
C LYS A 41 4.88 16.21 -1.47
N GLU A 42 4.50 17.48 -1.35
CA GLU A 42 5.30 18.47 -0.63
C GLU A 42 5.60 18.08 0.83
N PRO A 43 4.65 17.53 1.63
CA PRO A 43 4.96 17.07 2.98
C PRO A 43 6.04 15.96 3.03
N ILE A 44 6.02 15.06 2.06
CA ILE A 44 6.97 13.95 1.94
C ILE A 44 8.35 14.50 1.56
N GLU A 45 8.40 15.31 0.51
CA GLU A 45 9.66 15.88 0.02
C GLU A 45 10.29 16.82 1.06
N ALA A 46 9.48 17.60 1.78
CA ALA A 46 9.95 18.45 2.87
C ALA A 46 10.57 17.65 4.02
N ALA A 47 9.95 16.53 4.40
CA ALA A 47 10.51 15.64 5.43
C ALA A 47 11.87 15.05 4.98
N ILE A 48 11.94 14.58 3.73
CA ILE A 48 13.17 14.05 3.13
C ILE A 48 14.26 15.12 3.09
N ARG A 49 13.95 16.34 2.60
CA ARG A 49 14.89 17.48 2.58
C ARG A 49 15.40 17.85 3.97
N ALA A 50 14.56 17.69 4.99
CA ALA A 50 14.94 17.92 6.39
C ALA A 50 15.78 16.78 7.00
N GLY A 51 16.06 15.72 6.24
CA GLY A 51 16.79 14.54 6.70
C GLY A 51 15.97 13.65 7.63
N ALA A 52 14.64 13.62 7.47
CA ALA A 52 13.73 12.79 8.25
C ALA A 52 12.99 11.79 7.36
N LEU A 53 12.77 10.58 7.89
CA LEU A 53 11.98 9.54 7.25
C LEU A 53 10.48 9.88 7.37
N PRO A 54 9.76 10.14 6.25
CA PRO A 54 8.33 10.39 6.30
C PRO A 54 7.56 9.11 6.65
N ILE A 55 6.73 9.17 7.70
CA ILE A 55 5.87 8.07 8.15
C ILE A 55 4.41 8.46 7.93
N LEU A 56 3.76 7.82 6.96
CA LEU A 56 2.42 8.18 6.50
C LEU A 56 1.34 7.27 7.08
N THR A 57 0.12 7.80 7.19
CA THR A 57 -1.10 7.01 7.38
C THR A 57 -1.85 6.88 6.05
N SER A 58 -2.54 5.75 5.81
CA SER A 58 -3.42 5.55 4.65
C SER A 58 -4.79 6.21 4.84
N LEU A 59 -4.77 7.50 5.16
CA LEU A 59 -5.94 8.34 5.35
C LEU A 59 -5.92 9.45 4.30
N ALA A 60 -7.09 9.74 3.73
CA ALA A 60 -7.27 10.80 2.75
C ALA A 60 -8.26 11.84 3.23
N GLU A 61 -8.15 13.05 2.68
CA GLU A 61 -9.03 14.17 2.99
C GLU A 61 -9.93 14.53 1.80
N THR A 62 -11.20 14.76 2.06
CA THR A 62 -12.07 15.44 1.09
C THR A 62 -11.74 16.92 1.01
N LYS A 63 -12.25 17.60 -0.02
CA LYS A 63 -12.11 19.07 -0.16
C LYS A 63 -12.62 19.85 1.05
N ASP A 64 -13.61 19.30 1.75
CA ASP A 64 -14.23 19.93 2.92
C ASP A 64 -13.56 19.51 4.26
N GLY A 65 -12.46 18.75 4.20
CA GLY A 65 -11.69 18.32 5.37
C GLY A 65 -12.18 17.06 6.06
N GLN A 66 -13.11 16.30 5.46
CA GLN A 66 -13.52 14.99 6.00
C GLN A 66 -12.41 13.96 5.78
N ILE A 67 -12.06 13.22 6.84
CA ILE A 67 -11.12 12.10 6.76
C ILE A 67 -11.83 10.85 6.23
N LEU A 68 -11.22 10.19 5.25
CA LEU A 68 -11.66 8.92 4.68
C LEU A 68 -10.56 7.87 4.83
N ASN A 69 -10.96 6.64 5.14
CA ASN A 69 -10.07 5.49 5.12
C ASN A 69 -9.76 5.09 3.68
N VAL A 70 -8.50 4.74 3.40
CA VAL A 70 -8.10 4.21 2.09
C VAL A 70 -7.33 2.91 2.30
N ASN A 71 -7.53 1.96 1.40
CA ASN A 71 -6.71 0.76 1.35
C ASN A 71 -5.22 1.13 1.19
N ALA A 72 -4.34 0.53 2.00
CA ALA A 72 -2.92 0.88 2.03
C ALA A 72 -2.17 0.51 0.74
N ASP A 73 -2.54 -0.57 0.07
CA ASP A 73 -1.95 -0.99 -1.20
C ASP A 73 -2.34 -0.01 -2.32
N VAL A 74 -3.59 0.44 -2.34
CA VAL A 74 -4.06 1.49 -3.25
C VAL A 74 -3.34 2.81 -2.99
N ALA A 75 -3.22 3.23 -1.72
CA ALA A 75 -2.48 4.44 -1.36
C ALA A 75 -1.00 4.35 -1.78
N THR A 76 -0.38 3.18 -1.61
CA THR A 76 1.01 2.92 -2.03
C THR A 76 1.14 2.96 -3.55
N SER A 77 0.22 2.35 -4.29
CA SER A 77 0.19 2.34 -5.76
C SER A 77 0.05 3.75 -6.33
N GLU A 78 -0.91 4.54 -5.81
CA GLU A 78 -1.08 5.93 -6.22
C GLU A 78 0.16 6.77 -5.88
N LEU A 79 0.76 6.56 -4.71
CA LEU A 79 1.97 7.27 -4.33
C LEU A 79 3.17 6.90 -5.22
N ALA A 80 3.31 5.63 -5.58
CA ALA A 80 4.38 5.15 -6.45
C ALA A 80 4.31 5.75 -7.85
N LYS A 81 3.10 5.93 -8.41
CA LYS A 81 2.91 6.61 -9.71
C LYS A 81 3.42 8.05 -9.72
N VAL A 82 3.47 8.70 -8.56
CA VAL A 82 3.78 10.13 -8.43
C VAL A 82 5.21 10.38 -7.93
N LEU A 83 5.75 9.46 -7.12
CA LEU A 83 7.14 9.50 -6.63
C LEU A 83 8.13 8.76 -7.53
N GLU A 84 7.66 7.82 -8.36
CA GLU A 84 8.49 6.95 -9.22
C GLU A 84 9.70 6.34 -8.48
N PRO A 85 9.48 5.65 -7.34
CA PRO A 85 10.57 5.12 -6.55
C PRO A 85 11.28 3.97 -7.27
N VAL A 86 12.59 3.86 -7.07
CA VAL A 86 13.39 2.75 -7.61
C VAL A 86 13.00 1.40 -6.99
N LYS A 87 12.45 1.41 -5.76
CA LYS A 87 12.02 0.19 -5.05
C LYS A 87 10.71 0.44 -4.30
N ILE A 88 9.84 -0.55 -4.34
CA ILE A 88 8.63 -0.65 -3.52
C ILE A 88 8.75 -1.96 -2.72
N VAL A 89 8.57 -1.89 -1.41
CA VAL A 89 8.69 -3.04 -0.52
C VAL A 89 7.37 -3.23 0.22
N PHE A 90 6.73 -4.38 0.01
CA PHE A 90 5.55 -4.80 0.76
C PHE A 90 5.99 -5.70 1.91
N LEU A 91 5.56 -5.36 3.12
CA LEU A 91 5.77 -6.18 4.31
C LEU A 91 4.49 -6.95 4.61
N ASN A 92 4.58 -8.28 4.65
CA ASN A 92 3.48 -9.14 5.05
C ASN A 92 3.98 -10.19 6.05
N GLU A 93 3.05 -10.78 6.82
CA GLU A 93 3.40 -11.79 7.83
C GLU A 93 3.87 -13.12 7.22
N LYS A 94 3.60 -13.32 5.93
CA LYS A 94 3.88 -14.58 5.22
C LYS A 94 5.30 -14.66 4.68
N GLY A 95 6.02 -13.54 4.59
CA GLY A 95 7.42 -13.51 4.17
C GLY A 95 7.64 -13.67 2.66
N GLY A 96 6.66 -13.29 1.84
CA GLY A 96 6.77 -13.28 0.38
C GLY A 96 5.61 -13.93 -0.35
N LEU A 97 5.87 -14.35 -1.59
CA LEU A 97 4.94 -15.06 -2.46
C LEU A 97 5.35 -16.53 -2.56
N PHE A 98 4.36 -17.41 -2.65
CA PHE A 98 4.55 -18.85 -2.75
C PHE A 98 3.70 -19.39 -3.87
N HIS A 99 4.25 -20.33 -4.63
CA HIS A 99 3.50 -21.06 -5.64
C HIS A 99 2.41 -21.90 -4.97
N GLY A 100 1.15 -21.73 -5.37
CA GLY A 100 0.00 -22.41 -4.74
C GLY A 100 0.05 -23.95 -4.81
N VAL A 101 0.54 -24.54 -5.90
CA VAL A 101 0.73 -26.00 -6.02
C VAL A 101 2.01 -26.49 -5.33
N THR A 102 3.18 -25.97 -5.70
CA THR A 102 4.45 -26.53 -5.21
C THR A 102 4.82 -26.08 -3.80
N GLN A 103 4.13 -25.05 -3.27
CA GLN A 103 4.43 -24.38 -2.00
C GLN A 103 5.87 -23.83 -1.93
N GLN A 104 6.56 -23.73 -3.06
CA GLN A 104 7.88 -23.13 -3.13
C GLN A 104 7.76 -21.61 -3.14
N LYS A 105 8.69 -20.95 -2.43
CA LYS A 105 8.78 -19.50 -2.41
C LYS A 105 9.20 -18.99 -3.79
N LEU A 106 8.54 -17.94 -4.24
CA LEU A 106 8.91 -17.19 -5.45
C LEU A 106 9.84 -16.06 -5.02
N ASP A 107 11.14 -16.24 -5.24
CA ASP A 107 12.16 -15.25 -4.84
C ASP A 107 12.28 -14.09 -5.82
N VAL A 108 12.12 -14.37 -7.12
CA VAL A 108 12.20 -13.38 -8.21
C VAL A 108 11.15 -13.75 -9.25
N ILE A 109 10.49 -12.73 -9.81
CA ILE A 109 9.58 -12.87 -10.95
C ILE A 109 10.00 -11.84 -12.00
N ASN A 110 10.31 -12.29 -13.21
CA ASN A 110 10.51 -11.45 -14.38
C ASN A 110 9.19 -11.28 -15.13
N LEU A 111 8.57 -10.10 -15.03
CA LEU A 111 7.24 -9.87 -15.60
C LEU A 111 7.22 -9.96 -17.14
N ASP A 112 8.31 -9.61 -17.83
CA ASP A 112 8.34 -9.68 -19.30
C ASP A 112 8.29 -11.12 -19.82
N GLU A 113 8.83 -12.07 -19.05
CA GLU A 113 8.93 -13.48 -19.43
C GLU A 113 7.82 -14.34 -18.80
N GLU A 114 7.45 -14.05 -17.55
CA GLU A 114 6.66 -14.96 -16.72
C GLU A 114 5.19 -14.54 -16.59
N TYR A 115 4.84 -13.27 -16.84
CA TYR A 115 3.51 -12.72 -16.56
C TYR A 115 2.37 -13.55 -17.16
N ASP A 116 2.38 -13.80 -18.46
CA ASP A 116 1.31 -14.53 -19.13
C ASP A 116 1.13 -15.95 -18.61
N SER A 117 2.23 -16.60 -18.21
CA SER A 117 2.20 -17.97 -17.70
C SER A 117 1.67 -18.02 -16.26
N LEU A 118 2.02 -17.03 -15.43
CA LEU A 118 1.52 -16.91 -14.06
C LEU A 118 0.04 -16.54 -14.05
N MET A 119 -0.40 -15.66 -14.96
CA MET A 119 -1.79 -15.20 -15.01
C MET A 119 -2.78 -16.22 -15.58
N LYS A 120 -2.31 -17.23 -16.33
CA LYS A 120 -3.14 -18.33 -16.87
C LYS A 120 -3.37 -19.47 -15.90
N GLN A 121 -2.60 -19.56 -14.84
CA GLN A 121 -2.79 -20.57 -13.81
C GLN A 121 -4.04 -20.25 -12.98
N GLU A 122 -4.75 -21.26 -12.50
CA GLU A 122 -5.93 -21.05 -11.67
C GLU A 122 -5.56 -20.28 -10.38
N LEU A 123 -6.47 -19.41 -9.90
CA LEU A 123 -6.25 -18.56 -8.72
C LEU A 123 -5.77 -19.35 -7.49
N GLY A 124 -6.23 -20.60 -7.30
CA GLY A 124 -5.77 -21.49 -6.23
C GLY A 124 -4.41 -22.16 -6.45
N GLN A 125 -3.87 -22.12 -7.68
CA GLN A 125 -2.62 -22.77 -8.06
C GLN A 125 -1.39 -21.84 -7.98
N VAL A 126 -1.58 -20.52 -8.01
CA VAL A 126 -0.52 -19.52 -7.87
C VAL A 126 -0.61 -18.75 -6.56
N TRP A 127 -1.82 -18.49 -6.05
CA TRP A 127 -2.03 -17.49 -5.01
C TRP A 127 -2.70 -18.08 -3.78
N ASN A 128 -1.97 -18.85 -2.97
CA ASN A 128 -2.50 -19.24 -1.66
C ASN A 128 -2.30 -18.11 -0.63
N GLN A 129 -3.16 -17.09 -0.71
CA GLN A 129 -3.20 -16.02 0.28
C GLN A 129 -4.16 -16.31 1.45
N THR A 130 -4.69 -17.51 1.64
CA THR A 130 -5.69 -17.74 2.71
C THR A 130 -5.67 -19.16 3.27
N GLN A 131 -5.22 -19.29 4.52
CA GLN A 131 -5.69 -20.33 5.44
C GLN A 131 -6.46 -19.74 6.65
N ASP A 132 -6.65 -18.42 6.70
CA ASP A 132 -7.52 -17.79 7.71
C ASP A 132 -8.92 -17.55 7.12
N PRO A 133 -9.96 -18.24 7.61
CA PRO A 133 -11.35 -18.04 7.16
C PRO A 133 -11.92 -16.64 7.50
N ARG A 134 -11.17 -15.77 8.18
CA ARG A 134 -11.59 -14.40 8.52
C ARG A 134 -11.10 -13.32 7.54
N ASP A 135 -10.27 -13.69 6.57
CA ASP A 135 -9.62 -12.72 5.67
C ASP A 135 -10.34 -12.58 4.32
N THR A 136 -11.61 -12.15 4.35
CA THR A 136 -12.47 -11.96 3.17
C THR A 136 -12.34 -10.56 2.53
N ASN A 137 -11.42 -9.71 3.01
CA ASN A 137 -11.37 -8.30 2.62
C ASN A 137 -10.29 -7.94 1.57
N HIS A 138 -9.50 -8.89 1.08
CA HIS A 138 -8.51 -8.65 0.02
C HIS A 138 -9.05 -8.92 -1.41
N THR A 139 -10.36 -8.83 -1.62
CA THR A 139 -10.99 -8.98 -2.94
C THR A 139 -11.45 -7.63 -3.49
N LEU A 140 -10.55 -6.66 -3.62
CA LEU A 140 -10.76 -5.46 -4.44
C LEU A 140 -9.41 -5.01 -5.02
N LEU A 141 -8.94 -5.75 -6.02
CA LEU A 141 -8.24 -5.15 -7.16
C LEU A 141 -9.29 -4.52 -8.09
#